data_AF-A0A914R5U2-F1
#
_entry.id   AF-A0A914R5U2-F1
#
_cell.length_a   1.000
_cell.length_b   1.000
_cell.length_c   1.000
_cell.angle_alpha   90.00
_cell.angle_beta   90.00
_cell.angle_gamma   90.00
#
_symmetry.space_group_name_H-M   'P 1'
#
loop_
_entity.id
_entity.type
_entity.pdbx_description
1 polymer ?
#
loop_
_entity_poly.entity_id
_entity_poly.type
_entity_poly.pdbx_seq_one_letter_code
_entity_poly.pdbx_strand_id
1 'polypeptide(L)'
;MQCGFAFLEAGAVRSKNTTNILIKNLLDSCIAIVCYWSVGWALAFGDGSNETWGLFVGTDNFFLSGFKDYPKFFFQYVFAATSATIVSGAVAERCEFVTYFTYCIVISGIIN
;
A
#
# COMPACT_ATOMS: atom_id res chain seq x y z
N MET A 1 3.44 0.48 -9.49
CA MET A 1 3.51 -0.27 -10.78
C MET A 1 2.23 -1.08 -11.05
N GLN A 2 1.07 -0.59 -10.58
CA GLN A 2 -0.19 -1.35 -10.47
C GLN A 2 -0.66 -2.02 -11.76
N CYS A 3 -0.73 -1.29 -12.88
CA CYS A 3 -1.25 -1.83 -14.14
C CYS A 3 -0.40 -3.02 -14.67
N GLY A 4 0.92 -2.98 -14.46
CA GLY A 4 1.81 -4.07 -14.87
C GLY A 4 1.58 -5.33 -14.05
N PHE A 5 1.44 -5.20 -12.73
CA PHE A 5 1.12 -6.32 -11.84
C PHE A 5 -0.29 -6.87 -12.08
N ALA A 6 -1.27 -6.00 -12.34
CA ALA A 6 -2.63 -6.42 -12.66
C ALA A 6 -2.67 -7.34 -13.90
N PHE A 7 -1.91 -7.03 -14.95
CA PHE A 7 -1.82 -7.88 -16.14
C PHE A 7 -1.01 -9.15 -15.92
N LEU A 8 0.07 -9.07 -15.13
CA LEU A 8 0.88 -10.24 -14.77
C LEU A 8 0.05 -11.25 -13.95
N GLU A 9 -0.66 -10.77 -12.93
CA GLU A 9 -1.57 -11.59 -12.14
C GLU A 9 -2.69 -12.12 -13.03
N ALA A 10 -3.40 -11.26 -13.78
CA ALA A 10 -4.46 -11.67 -14.70
C ALA A 10 -4.06 -12.79 -15.67
N GLY A 11 -2.81 -12.78 -16.17
CA GLY A 11 -2.25 -13.81 -17.04
C GLY A 11 -1.84 -15.11 -16.34
N ALA A 12 -1.56 -15.06 -15.04
CA ALA A 12 -1.21 -16.23 -14.23
C ALA A 12 -2.42 -17.02 -13.74
N VAL A 13 -3.65 -16.52 -13.97
CA VAL A 13 -4.88 -17.08 -13.39
C VAL A 13 -5.86 -17.55 -14.46
N ARG A 14 -6.74 -18.48 -14.10
CA ARG A 14 -7.79 -18.96 -15.01
C ARG A 14 -8.69 -17.80 -15.46
N SER A 15 -9.06 -17.80 -16.74
CA SER A 15 -9.89 -16.76 -17.37
C SER A 15 -11.19 -16.44 -16.61
N LYS A 16 -11.79 -17.46 -15.97
CA LYS A 16 -13.00 -17.29 -15.15
C LYS A 16 -12.81 -16.40 -13.90
N ASN A 17 -11.58 -16.27 -13.41
CA ASN A 17 -11.22 -15.54 -12.20
C ASN A 17 -10.49 -14.21 -12.49
N THR A 18 -10.12 -13.95 -13.75
CA THR A 18 -9.34 -12.77 -14.16
C THR A 18 -10.01 -11.45 -13.76
N THR A 19 -11.32 -11.30 -13.96
CA THR A 19 -12.06 -10.09 -13.57
C THR A 19 -12.00 -9.83 -12.07
N ASN A 20 -12.08 -10.88 -11.25
CA ASN A 20 -12.01 -10.75 -9.80
C ASN A 20 -10.65 -10.22 -9.33
N ILE A 21 -9.57 -10.62 -10.01
CA ILE A 21 -8.20 -10.20 -9.69
C ILE A 21 -7.93 -8.76 -10.14
N LEU A 22 -8.43 -8.37 -11.31
CA LEU A 22 -8.34 -6.98 -11.77
C LEU A 22 -9.04 -6.01 -10.80
N ILE A 23 -10.22 -6.38 -10.30
CA ILE A 23 -10.97 -5.56 -9.33
C ILE A 23 -10.23 -5.47 -7.99
N LYS A 24 -9.63 -6.57 -7.51
CA LYS A 24 -8.81 -6.57 -6.29
C LYS A 24 -7.60 -5.66 -6.41
N ASN A 25 -6.89 -5.70 -7.53
CA ASN A 25 -5.71 -4.88 -7.77
C ASN A 25 -6.04 -3.38 -7.82
N LEU A 26 -7.19 -3.04 -8.44
CA LEU A 26 -7.69 -1.66 -8.44
C LEU A 26 -8.04 -1.18 -7.03
N LEU A 27 -8.76 -2.01 -6.27
CA LEU A 27 -9.15 -1.69 -4.90
C LEU A 27 -7.94 -1.56 -3.97
N ASP A 28 -6.94 -2.44 -4.11
CA ASP A 28 -5.66 -2.38 -3.39
C ASP A 28 -5.02 -0.99 -3.54
N SER A 29 -4.96 -0.46 -4.77
CA SER A 29 -4.43 0.87 -5.01
C SER A 29 -5.23 1.98 -4.31
N CYS A 30 -6.56 1.90 -4.33
CA CYS A 30 -7.44 2.88 -3.70
C CYS A 30 -7.35 2.84 -2.16
N ILE A 31 -7.15 1.66 -1.57
CA ILE A 31 -6.99 1.53 -0.13
C ILE A 31 -5.59 1.97 0.27
N ALA A 32 -4.57 1.54 -0.47
CA ALA A 32 -3.18 1.91 -0.24
C ALA A 32 -2.99 3.42 -0.20
N ILE A 33 -3.63 4.19 -1.09
CA ILE A 33 -3.50 5.65 -1.09
C ILE A 33 -4.14 6.28 0.15
N VAL A 34 -5.28 5.78 0.61
CA VAL A 34 -5.98 6.28 1.81
C VAL A 34 -5.21 5.92 3.08
N CYS A 35 -4.68 4.71 3.18
CA CYS A 35 -3.87 4.25 4.31
C CYS A 35 -2.51 4.95 4.37
N TYR A 36 -1.85 5.13 3.22
CA TYR A 36 -0.57 5.82 3.14
C TYR A 36 -0.71 7.32 3.46
N TRP A 37 -1.81 7.94 3.02
CA TRP A 37 -2.13 9.33 3.34
C TRP A 37 -2.43 9.55 4.83
N SER A 38 -3.18 8.63 5.46
CA SER A 38 -3.59 8.78 6.87
C SER A 38 -2.43 8.50 7.83
N VAL A 39 -1.74 7.37 7.67
CA VAL A 39 -0.75 6.88 8.64
C VAL A 39 0.61 6.57 8.04
N GLY A 40 0.66 6.06 6.79
CA GLY A 40 1.89 5.55 6.20
C GLY A 40 2.99 6.60 6.00
N TRP A 41 2.62 7.82 5.60
CA TRP A 41 3.57 8.92 5.47
C TRP A 41 4.19 9.34 6.80
N ALA A 42 3.38 9.43 7.85
CA ALA A 42 3.83 9.83 9.18
C ALA A 42 4.82 8.81 9.77
N LEU A 43 4.55 7.52 9.56
CA LEU A 43 5.41 6.46 10.09
C LEU A 43 6.76 6.36 9.35
N ALA A 44 6.78 6.60 8.04
CA ALA A 44 7.99 6.49 7.22
C ALA A 44 8.86 7.76 7.16
N PHE A 45 8.24 8.95 7.21
CA PHE A 45 8.92 10.24 7.03
C PHE A 45 8.58 11.29 8.10
N GLY A 46 7.86 10.91 9.15
CA GLY A 46 7.63 11.77 10.32
C GLY A 46 8.92 12.05 11.08
N ASP A 47 8.96 13.18 11.79
CA ASP A 47 10.13 13.57 12.56
C ASP A 47 10.35 12.59 13.73
N GLY A 48 11.61 12.18 13.91
CA GLY A 48 12.06 11.14 14.83
C GLY A 48 12.79 11.71 16.04
N SER A 49 12.36 12.87 16.53
CA SER A 49 13.07 13.66 17.55
C SER A 49 13.06 13.06 18.97
N ASN A 50 12.37 11.93 19.19
CA ASN A 50 12.44 11.18 20.45
C ASN A 50 13.54 10.10 20.40
N GLU A 51 14.60 10.34 21.16
CA GLU A 51 15.92 9.66 21.21
C GLU A 51 15.91 8.16 21.60
N THR A 52 14.80 7.45 21.46
CA THR A 52 14.71 5.99 21.75
C THR A 52 14.03 5.17 20.65
N TRP A 53 13.12 5.78 19.88
CA TRP A 53 12.35 5.10 18.82
C TRP A 53 12.35 5.83 17.47
N GLY A 54 12.85 7.08 17.43
CA GLY A 54 12.83 7.93 16.23
C GLY A 54 13.68 7.47 15.05
N LEU A 55 14.48 6.40 15.21
CA LEU A 55 15.20 5.75 14.10
C LEU A 55 14.31 4.75 13.34
N PHE A 56 13.25 4.23 13.98
CA PHE A 56 12.43 3.16 13.44
C PHE A 56 11.01 3.61 13.06
N VAL A 57 10.46 4.62 13.74
CA VAL A 57 9.08 5.09 13.51
C VAL A 57 9.01 6.61 13.66
N GLY A 58 8.52 7.31 12.62
CA GLY A 58 8.20 8.73 12.68
C GLY A 58 6.88 8.98 13.43
N THR A 59 6.83 10.04 14.26
CA THR A 59 5.65 10.36 15.09
C THR A 59 4.93 11.64 14.70
N ASP A 60 5.33 12.28 13.60
CA ASP A 60 4.77 13.55 13.13
C ASP A 60 4.23 13.48 11.70
N ASN A 61 3.35 14.42 11.34
CA ASN A 61 2.72 14.58 10.01
C ASN A 61 1.64 13.55 9.62
N PHE A 62 0.82 13.10 10.56
CA PHE A 62 -0.41 12.37 10.23
C PHE A 62 -1.33 13.22 9.34
N PHE A 63 -1.98 12.58 8.36
CA PHE A 63 -2.85 13.24 7.36
C PHE A 63 -2.17 14.30 6.46
N LEU A 64 -0.84 14.28 6.34
CA LEU A 64 -0.10 15.31 5.58
C LEU A 64 -0.27 16.73 6.14
N SER A 65 -0.60 16.87 7.43
CA SER A 65 -0.77 18.19 8.06
C SER A 65 0.51 19.04 7.93
N GLY A 66 0.44 20.13 7.16
CA GLY A 66 1.56 21.07 6.95
C GLY A 66 2.57 20.68 5.85
N PHE A 67 2.35 19.59 5.13
CA PHE A 67 3.31 19.08 4.14
C PHE A 67 3.21 19.78 2.77
N LYS A 68 4.36 20.15 2.17
CA LYS A 68 4.42 20.89 0.90
C LYS A 68 4.99 20.07 -0.28
N ASP A 69 5.66 18.95 -0.02
CA ASP A 69 6.35 18.16 -1.06
C ASP A 69 5.52 17.00 -1.61
N TYR A 70 4.36 17.32 -2.20
CA TYR A 70 3.49 16.34 -2.84
C TYR A 70 4.17 15.37 -3.84
N PRO A 71 5.20 15.77 -4.62
CA PRO A 71 5.90 14.84 -5.51
C PRO A 71 6.61 13.71 -4.76
N LYS A 72 7.21 14.01 -3.60
CA LYS A 72 7.91 13.02 -2.78
C LYS A 72 6.92 12.07 -2.11
N PHE A 73 5.79 12.59 -1.64
CA PHE A 73 4.68 11.78 -1.14
C PHE A 73 4.18 10.80 -2.20
N PHE A 74 3.88 11.30 -3.41
CA PHE A 74 3.37 10.46 -4.49
C PHE A 74 4.37 9.38 -4.90
N PHE A 75 5.65 9.72 -5.00
CA PHE A 75 6.71 8.76 -5.31
C PHE A 75 6.74 7.61 -4.31
N GLN A 76 6.73 7.91 -3.00
CA GLN A 76 6.82 6.87 -1.97
C GLN A 76 5.53 6.09 -1.77
N TYR A 77 4.39 6.72 -1.96
CA TYR A 77 3.12 6.02 -2.08
C TYR A 77 3.19 4.93 -3.15
N VAL A 78 3.75 5.21 -4.34
CA VAL A 78 3.81 4.22 -5.44
C VAL A 78 4.71 3.02 -5.09
N PHE A 79 5.78 3.21 -4.30
CA PHE A 79 6.60 2.10 -3.82
C PHE A 79 5.87 1.25 -2.79
N ALA A 80 5.26 1.87 -1.79
CA ALA A 80 4.44 1.20 -0.78
C ALA A 80 3.29 0.40 -1.42
N ALA A 81 2.57 1.03 -2.35
CA ALA A 81 1.49 0.40 -3.09
C ALA A 81 1.99 -0.77 -3.97
N THR A 82 3.22 -0.71 -4.48
CA THR A 82 3.79 -1.83 -5.25
C THR A 82 4.16 -3.01 -4.33
N SER A 83 4.67 -2.73 -3.13
CA SER A 83 4.96 -3.76 -2.11
C SER A 83 3.70 -4.55 -1.72
N ALA A 84 2.59 -3.85 -1.47
CA ALA A 84 1.29 -4.49 -1.18
C ALA A 84 0.84 -5.42 -2.33
N THR A 85 0.98 -4.97 -3.58
CA THR A 85 0.58 -5.74 -4.75
C THR A 85 1.47 -6.97 -5.02
N ILE A 86 2.77 -6.95 -4.70
CA ILE A 86 3.63 -8.15 -4.87
C ILE A 86 3.09 -9.34 -4.10
N VAL A 87 2.58 -9.10 -2.89
CA VAL A 87 2.05 -10.18 -2.05
C VAL A 87 0.62 -10.53 -2.42
N SER A 88 -0.16 -9.59 -2.99
CA SER A 88 -1.43 -9.92 -3.64
C SER A 88 -1.26 -11.04 -4.67
N GLY A 89 -0.23 -10.96 -5.51
CA GLY A 89 0.09 -11.98 -6.51
C GLY A 89 0.44 -13.34 -5.90
N ALA A 90 1.07 -13.36 -4.73
CA ALA A 90 1.40 -14.60 -4.01
C ALA A 90 0.17 -15.33 -3.47
N VAL A 91 -0.94 -14.62 -3.23
CA VAL A 91 -2.19 -15.20 -2.69
C VAL A 91 -3.33 -15.23 -3.70
N ALA A 92 -2.99 -15.25 -5.00
CA ALA A 92 -3.95 -15.37 -6.07
C ALA A 92 -4.86 -16.63 -5.92
N GLU A 93 -6.12 -16.52 -6.34
CA GLU A 93 -7.18 -17.55 -6.30
C GLU A 93 -7.72 -18.04 -4.94
N ARG A 94 -6.97 -17.93 -3.83
CA ARG A 94 -7.36 -18.56 -2.54
C ARG A 94 -7.60 -17.59 -1.38
N CYS A 95 -7.55 -16.28 -1.63
CA CYS A 95 -7.77 -15.28 -0.58
C CYS A 95 -9.23 -14.82 -0.49
N GLU A 96 -9.76 -14.84 0.73
CA GLU A 96 -11.02 -14.20 1.09
C GLU A 96 -10.89 -12.68 0.98
N PHE A 97 -11.92 -12.02 0.47
CA PHE A 97 -11.88 -10.58 0.16
C PHE A 97 -11.60 -9.74 1.41
N VAL A 98 -12.23 -10.07 2.55
CA VAL A 98 -12.09 -9.32 3.82
C VAL A 98 -10.65 -9.38 4.37
N THR A 99 -10.01 -10.54 4.31
CA THR A 99 -8.62 -10.72 4.77
C THR A 99 -7.66 -9.90 3.93
N TYR A 100 -7.95 -9.75 2.63
CA TYR A 100 -7.17 -8.91 1.72
C TYR A 100 -7.21 -7.43 2.10
N PHE A 101 -8.36 -6.87 2.50
CA PHE A 101 -8.44 -5.47 2.97
C PHE A 101 -7.58 -5.25 4.22
N THR A 102 -7.70 -6.15 5.18
CA THR A 102 -6.96 -6.04 6.45
C THR A 102 -5.45 -6.09 6.18
N TYR A 103 -5.04 -6.94 5.25
CA TYR A 103 -3.65 -7.06 4.79
C TYR A 103 -3.13 -5.76 4.13
N CYS A 104 -3.88 -5.19 3.18
CA CYS A 104 -3.52 -3.94 2.52
C CYS A 104 -3.35 -2.79 3.52
N ILE A 105 -4.25 -2.69 4.51
CA ILE A 105 -4.18 -1.68 5.58
C ILE A 105 -2.90 -1.84 6.40
N VAL A 106 -2.56 -3.07 6.79
CA VAL A 106 -1.37 -3.34 7.62
C VAL A 106 -0.09 -2.99 6.86
N ILE A 107 -0.01 -3.26 5.56
CA ILE A 107 1.23 -3.00 4.81
C ILE A 107 1.39 -1.56 4.40
N SER A 108 0.35 -0.95 3.82
CA SER A 108 0.40 0.47 3.44
C SER A 108 0.41 1.40 4.65
N GLY A 109 -0.02 0.92 5.82
CA GLY A 109 0.03 1.63 7.08
C GLY A 109 1.35 1.45 7.81
N ILE A 110 1.76 0.21 8.11
CA ILE A 110 2.77 -0.10 9.12
C ILE A 110 4.11 -0.53 8.52
N ILE A 111 4.11 -1.32 7.44
CA ILE A 111 5.33 -1.98 6.94
C ILE A 111 6.06 -1.11 5.90
N ASN A 112 5.31 -0.40 5.05
CA ASN A 112 5.75 0.51 3.97
C ASN A 112 7.14 0.25 3.36
#